data_AF-A0AAD9LS49-F1
#
_entry.id   AF-A0AAD9LS49-F1
#
_cell.length_a   1.000
_cell.length_b   1.000
_cell.length_c   1.000
_cell.angle_alpha   90.00
_cell.angle_beta   90.00
_cell.angle_gamma   90.00
#
_symmetry.space_group_name_H-M   'P 1'
#
loop_
_entity.id
_entity.type
_entity.pdbx_description
1 polymer ?
#
loop_
_entity_poly.entity_id
_entity_poly.type
_entity_poly.pdbx_seq_one_letter_code
_entity_poly.pdbx_strand_id
1 'polypeptide(L)'
;MASPAAASAPAGRDAEPAASSAQHDEEELEDFAVSSSDEENDANEPQLDQDMMNELLLVCSNLGMLRVQVEGEAPVLMRGENCVEWIHDLQRAIRRDHAKHKLVAKQLGKWKILQKKLLPLLVNHQHDWKLVFSILKVLVMLTMKPPRDSTNIAQQLKYLRQYKHEFLRCGVIPIMMTILVDPLSRKSSARTFQDFLNMEIVLTLIRNLLAIPNEDPRFVTSTTSYFSHLQEDLICTLHEENVYEMILLFAQDIDSPENREWNLLIMEMIELTLDCSQPKSVVAFAKKQWAGETGKNSSSNGQTAPSRGSTVLNLGRNAAQAGGSLLEKLSSEKKASALHQSGSRRHSNFGGIMTMVGPTGRTTVLSDFSKTVYDQVPQAAKKPTSRRRGKKSAAPVTDIHEIFGGKGRVTESDEYVLAVRCVLCGLISLILCCFYP
;
A
#
# COMPACT_ATOMS: atom_id res chain seq x y z
N MET A 1 80.67 -7.38 18.11
CA MET A 1 80.59 -5.91 18.20
C MET A 1 80.84 -5.35 16.81
N ALA A 2 79.78 -4.93 16.12
CA ALA A 2 79.86 -4.29 14.81
C ALA A 2 78.73 -3.26 14.73
N SER A 3 79.09 -2.02 14.39
CA SER A 3 78.18 -0.89 14.16
C SER A 3 78.32 -0.42 12.71
N PRO A 4 77.23 0.11 12.14
CA PRO A 4 77.30 1.27 11.24
C PRO A 4 76.14 2.23 11.52
N ALA A 5 75.96 3.42 10.92
CA ALA A 5 76.77 4.47 10.33
C ALA A 5 75.78 5.64 10.09
N ALA A 6 76.24 6.89 10.17
CA ALA A 6 75.43 8.11 10.08
C ALA A 6 75.33 8.67 8.65
N ALA A 7 74.26 9.44 8.35
CA ALA A 7 74.23 10.48 7.31
C ALA A 7 73.07 11.47 7.55
N SER A 8 73.26 12.71 7.10
CA SER A 8 72.67 13.97 7.60
C SER A 8 71.99 14.83 6.51
N ALA A 9 70.82 15.44 6.82
CA ALA A 9 70.22 16.72 6.33
C ALA A 9 70.02 16.91 4.79
N PRO A 10 69.29 17.94 4.24
CA PRO A 10 68.77 19.19 4.84
C PRO A 10 67.36 19.67 4.35
N ALA A 11 67.07 20.96 4.62
CA ALA A 11 65.83 21.75 4.55
C ALA A 11 65.12 21.92 3.19
N GLY A 12 63.85 22.35 3.23
CA GLY A 12 63.09 22.85 2.08
C GLY A 12 62.21 24.07 2.41
N ARG A 13 62.39 25.16 1.66
CA ARG A 13 61.50 26.32 1.49
C ARG A 13 61.43 26.67 -0.01
N ASP A 14 60.28 27.26 -0.36
CA ASP A 14 59.93 28.04 -1.57
C ASP A 14 59.44 27.30 -2.83
N ALA A 15 58.13 27.43 -3.13
CA ALA A 15 57.59 28.12 -4.31
C ALA A 15 56.08 27.80 -4.54
N GLU A 16 55.25 28.84 -4.61
CA GLU A 16 53.90 28.87 -5.23
C GLU A 16 54.00 28.53 -6.75
N PRO A 17 52.93 28.06 -7.46
CA PRO A 17 51.75 28.91 -7.72
C PRO A 17 50.39 28.24 -8.02
N ALA A 18 49.39 29.12 -8.10
CA ALA A 18 48.23 29.13 -9.01
C ALA A 18 46.98 28.29 -8.69
N ALA A 19 45.87 29.05 -8.63
CA ALA A 19 44.50 28.61 -8.56
C ALA A 19 44.01 27.88 -9.82
N SER A 20 43.19 26.84 -9.61
CA SER A 20 42.08 26.49 -10.52
C SER A 20 40.91 25.91 -9.70
N SER A 21 39.91 26.76 -9.53
CA SER A 21 38.46 26.52 -9.37
C SER A 21 38.00 25.05 -9.36
N ALA A 22 37.37 24.56 -8.29
CA ALA A 22 35.94 24.76 -7.99
C ALA A 22 35.05 24.18 -9.09
N GLN A 23 34.78 22.88 -9.03
CA GLN A 23 33.85 22.19 -9.93
C GLN A 23 33.52 20.76 -9.43
N HIS A 24 33.18 20.56 -8.15
CA HIS A 24 32.65 19.25 -7.72
C HIS A 24 31.77 19.25 -6.46
N ASP A 25 31.31 20.41 -5.97
CA ASP A 25 30.48 20.49 -4.75
C ASP A 25 29.07 21.09 -5.02
N GLU A 26 28.70 21.33 -6.28
CA GLU A 26 27.38 21.90 -6.63
C GLU A 26 26.30 20.82 -6.91
N GLU A 27 26.67 19.55 -7.15
CA GLU A 27 25.70 18.51 -7.53
C GLU A 27 24.82 17.99 -6.37
N GLU A 28 25.25 18.11 -5.10
CA GLU A 28 24.45 17.60 -3.95
C GLU A 28 23.38 18.59 -3.44
N LEU A 29 23.50 19.89 -3.76
CA LEU A 29 22.49 20.90 -3.40
C LEU A 29 21.37 21.03 -4.44
N GLU A 30 21.56 20.50 -5.65
CA GLU A 30 20.57 20.52 -6.73
C GLU A 30 19.48 19.44 -6.59
N ASP A 31 19.69 18.38 -5.80
CA ASP A 31 18.72 17.29 -5.63
C ASP A 31 17.50 17.67 -4.74
N PHE A 32 17.51 18.86 -4.12
CA PHE A 32 16.33 19.44 -3.47
C PHE A 32 15.45 20.28 -4.42
N ALA A 33 16.00 20.69 -5.57
CA ALA A 33 15.33 21.56 -6.54
C ALA A 33 14.75 20.82 -7.76
N VAL A 34 15.25 19.63 -8.09
CA VAL A 34 14.90 18.93 -9.35
C VAL A 34 13.98 17.73 -9.10
N SER A 35 12.76 17.99 -8.62
CA SER A 35 11.63 17.07 -8.75
C SER A 35 10.34 17.85 -9.00
N SER A 36 10.38 18.74 -9.98
CA SER A 36 9.22 19.41 -10.57
C SER A 36 8.84 18.74 -11.89
N SER A 37 8.55 17.44 -11.87
CA SER A 37 7.95 16.76 -13.02
C SER A 37 6.43 16.77 -12.85
N ASP A 38 5.77 17.64 -13.62
CA ASP A 38 4.37 17.62 -14.04
C ASP A 38 3.32 17.33 -12.95
N GLU A 39 3.19 18.25 -11.99
CA GLU A 39 1.91 18.42 -11.31
C GLU A 39 1.22 19.62 -11.95
N GLU A 40 0.07 19.38 -12.60
CA GLU A 40 -0.86 20.43 -13.04
C GLU A 40 -1.28 21.22 -11.81
N ASN A 41 -0.48 22.23 -11.48
CA ASN A 41 -0.76 23.14 -10.39
C ASN A 41 -1.93 24.00 -10.88
N ASP A 42 -3.14 23.67 -10.42
CA ASP A 42 -4.32 24.46 -10.72
C ASP A 42 -4.00 25.89 -10.25
N ALA A 43 -3.92 26.85 -11.19
CA ALA A 43 -3.36 28.18 -10.98
C ALA A 43 -4.13 29.02 -9.93
N ASN A 44 -5.19 28.44 -9.37
CA ASN A 44 -6.10 29.04 -8.42
C ASN A 44 -6.05 28.38 -7.02
N GLU A 45 -5.17 27.40 -6.77
CA GLU A 45 -5.00 26.85 -5.41
C GLU A 45 -4.19 27.81 -4.51
N PRO A 46 -4.61 28.00 -3.25
CA PRO A 46 -3.88 28.81 -2.28
C PRO A 46 -2.49 28.19 -2.02
N GLN A 47 -1.46 29.02 -2.08
CA GLN A 47 -0.08 28.61 -1.83
C GLN A 47 0.34 29.01 -0.41
N LEU A 48 1.39 28.34 0.09
CA LEU A 48 2.03 28.74 1.34
C LEU A 48 2.70 30.09 1.16
N ASP A 49 2.50 30.99 2.13
CA ASP A 49 3.22 32.26 2.19
C ASP A 49 4.74 32.00 2.26
N GLN A 50 5.52 32.89 1.65
CA GLN A 50 6.97 32.72 1.53
C GLN A 50 7.66 32.67 2.91
N ASP A 51 7.18 33.44 3.88
CA ASP A 51 7.70 33.43 5.25
C ASP A 51 7.45 32.08 5.93
N MET A 52 6.22 31.54 5.81
CA MET A 52 5.89 30.21 6.32
C MET A 52 6.71 29.11 5.66
N MET A 53 6.98 29.24 4.35
CA MET A 53 7.81 28.29 3.61
C MET A 53 9.26 28.31 4.11
N ASN A 54 9.83 29.49 4.35
CA ASN A 54 11.18 29.66 4.88
C ASN A 54 11.29 29.09 6.31
N GLU A 55 10.30 29.37 7.16
CA GLU A 55 10.24 28.79 8.52
C GLU A 55 10.17 27.25 8.47
N LEU A 56 9.33 26.69 7.60
CA LEU A 56 9.20 25.23 7.47
C LEU A 56 10.50 24.60 6.96
N LEU A 57 11.18 25.26 6.01
CA LEU A 57 12.46 24.80 5.47
C LEU A 57 13.56 24.82 6.55
N LEU A 58 13.60 25.86 7.38
CA LEU A 58 14.52 25.96 8.51
C LEU A 58 14.30 24.79 9.49
N VAL A 59 13.05 24.55 9.89
CA VAL A 59 12.69 23.44 10.79
C VAL A 59 13.12 22.11 10.18
N CYS A 60 12.77 21.84 8.92
CA CYS A 60 13.08 20.57 8.26
C CYS A 60 14.58 20.34 8.04
N SER A 61 15.35 21.41 7.80
CA SER A 61 16.80 21.32 7.62
C SER A 61 17.50 20.92 8.91
N ASN A 62 17.07 21.49 10.05
CA ASN A 62 17.70 21.27 11.36
C ASN A 62 17.30 19.94 12.05
N LEU A 63 16.37 19.16 11.51
CA LEU A 63 16.00 17.85 12.08
C LEU A 63 17.18 16.86 12.13
N GLY A 64 18.08 16.93 11.16
CA GLY A 64 19.22 16.02 11.08
C GLY A 64 19.88 16.03 9.73
N MET A 65 21.13 15.57 9.73
CA MET A 65 21.98 15.47 8.56
C MET A 65 22.40 14.03 8.32
N LEU A 66 22.40 13.66 7.05
CA LEU A 66 22.86 12.36 6.63
C LEU A 66 24.39 12.36 6.70
N ARG A 67 25.00 11.44 7.47
CA ARG A 67 26.45 11.28 7.49
C ARG A 67 26.82 9.88 7.05
N VAL A 68 27.73 9.82 6.07
CA VAL A 68 28.44 8.59 5.72
C VAL A 68 29.61 8.49 6.71
N GLN A 69 29.54 7.56 7.66
CA GLN A 69 30.57 7.43 8.70
C GLN A 69 31.86 6.81 8.15
N VAL A 70 31.75 5.93 7.15
CA VAL A 70 32.86 5.26 6.47
C VAL A 70 32.51 5.11 4.99
N GLU A 71 33.47 5.35 4.08
CA GLU A 71 33.32 5.13 2.63
C GLU A 71 32.84 3.68 2.38
N GLY A 72 31.58 3.53 1.92
CA GLY A 72 30.95 2.25 1.64
C GLY A 72 29.92 1.75 2.66
N GLU A 73 29.73 2.44 3.79
CA GLU A 73 28.65 2.12 4.74
C GLU A 73 27.37 2.92 4.42
N ALA A 74 26.21 2.32 4.71
CA ALA A 74 24.93 2.98 4.48
C ALA A 74 24.88 4.31 5.26
N PRO A 75 24.46 5.40 4.61
CA PRO A 75 24.45 6.71 5.24
C PRO A 75 23.52 6.71 6.46
N VAL A 76 24.05 7.07 7.63
CA VAL A 76 23.29 7.09 8.89
C VAL A 76 22.81 8.50 9.16
N LEU A 77 21.50 8.64 9.42
CA LEU A 77 20.93 9.93 9.78
C LEU A 77 21.26 10.27 11.23
N MET A 78 22.09 11.31 11.39
CA MET A 78 22.44 11.86 12.69
C MET A 78 21.44 12.96 13.07
N ARG A 79 20.94 12.90 14.32
CA ARG A 79 20.02 13.92 14.84
C ARG A 79 20.70 15.28 14.90
N GLY A 80 19.97 16.33 14.54
CA GLY A 80 20.44 17.71 14.68
C GLY A 80 20.49 18.17 16.13
N GLU A 81 21.13 19.32 16.36
CA GLU A 81 21.05 20.01 17.65
C GLU A 81 19.60 20.38 17.96
N ASN A 82 19.17 20.19 19.20
CA ASN A 82 17.80 20.44 19.66
C ASN A 82 16.71 19.77 18.79
N CYS A 83 17.00 18.61 18.19
CA CYS A 83 16.09 17.88 17.29
C CYS A 83 14.66 17.72 17.86
N VAL A 84 14.51 17.48 19.16
CA VAL A 84 13.19 17.34 19.80
C VAL A 84 12.37 18.62 19.69
N GLU A 85 13.00 19.78 19.86
CA GLU A 85 12.36 21.10 19.76
C GLU A 85 11.92 21.38 18.33
N TRP A 86 12.79 21.08 17.35
CA TRP A 86 12.45 21.18 15.92
C TRP A 86 11.28 20.28 15.53
N ILE A 87 11.18 19.07 16.10
CA ILE A 87 10.02 18.20 15.89
C ILE A 87 8.76 18.78 16.53
N HIS A 88 8.87 19.42 17.70
CA HIS A 88 7.73 20.13 18.29
C HIS A 88 7.29 21.32 17.45
N ASP A 89 8.21 22.06 16.83
CA ASP A 89 7.87 23.14 15.91
C ASP A 89 7.21 22.60 14.64
N LEU A 90 7.72 21.51 14.07
CA LEU A 90 7.07 20.80 12.97
C LEU A 90 5.66 20.36 13.35
N GLN A 91 5.49 19.81 14.55
CA GLN A 91 4.18 19.42 15.07
C GLN A 91 3.24 20.62 15.18
N ARG A 92 3.72 21.77 15.68
CA ARG A 92 2.92 23.00 15.78
C ARG A 92 2.53 23.52 14.40
N ALA A 93 3.42 23.46 13.42
CA ALA A 93 3.14 23.85 12.04
C ALA A 93 2.01 23.00 11.44
N ILE A 94 2.06 21.67 11.59
CA ILE A 94 1.01 20.77 11.08
C ILE A 94 -0.32 20.98 11.83
N ARG A 95 -0.29 21.28 13.14
CA ARG A 95 -1.52 21.55 13.91
C ARG A 95 -2.22 22.83 13.48
N ARG A 96 -1.46 23.85 13.10
CA ARG A 96 -1.98 25.14 12.63
C ARG A 96 -2.38 25.12 11.15
N ASP A 97 -2.03 24.06 10.44
CA ASP A 97 -2.34 23.91 9.01
C ASP A 97 -3.85 23.90 8.76
N HIS A 98 -4.26 24.55 7.66
CA HIS A 98 -5.67 24.76 7.35
C HIS A 98 -6.38 23.42 7.11
N ALA A 99 -7.54 23.21 7.75
CA ALA A 99 -8.25 21.93 7.73
C ALA A 99 -8.59 21.43 6.30
N LYS A 100 -8.91 22.35 5.38
CA LYS A 100 -9.29 22.02 3.98
C LYS A 100 -8.13 22.02 2.98
N HIS A 101 -7.12 22.85 3.19
CA HIS A 101 -6.07 23.06 2.19
C HIS A 101 -4.83 22.22 2.46
N LYS A 102 -4.55 21.98 3.76
CA LYS A 102 -3.47 21.11 4.23
C LYS A 102 -2.14 21.41 3.52
N LEU A 103 -1.82 22.70 3.35
CA LEU A 103 -0.72 23.14 2.51
C LEU A 103 0.62 22.72 3.10
N VAL A 104 0.77 22.82 4.44
CA VAL A 104 1.98 22.35 5.14
C VAL A 104 2.14 20.85 4.94
N ALA A 105 1.08 20.06 5.12
CA ALA A 105 1.15 18.62 4.93
C ALA A 105 1.47 18.21 3.48
N LYS A 106 0.88 18.88 2.48
CA LYS A 106 1.20 18.68 1.05
C LYS A 106 2.67 19.01 0.76
N GLN A 107 3.18 20.12 1.31
CA GLN A 107 4.56 20.53 1.11
C GLN A 107 5.56 19.55 1.74
N LEU A 108 5.28 19.06 2.95
CA LEU A 108 6.08 18.02 3.61
C LEU A 108 6.11 16.71 2.82
N GLY A 109 4.99 16.36 2.17
CA GLY A 109 4.90 15.22 1.26
C GLY A 109 5.75 15.40 0.01
N LYS A 110 5.72 16.60 -0.60
CA LYS A 110 6.55 16.95 -1.75
C LYS A 110 8.05 16.83 -1.44
N TRP A 111 8.47 17.32 -0.27
CA TRP A 111 9.86 17.22 0.20
C TRP A 111 10.25 15.85 0.74
N LYS A 112 9.31 14.90 0.82
CA LYS A 112 9.51 13.56 1.37
C LYS A 112 10.15 13.57 2.77
N ILE A 113 9.75 14.52 3.62
CA ILE A 113 10.34 14.70 4.97
C ILE A 113 10.12 13.46 5.85
N LEU A 114 8.96 12.81 5.71
CA LEU A 114 8.66 11.59 6.45
C LEU A 114 9.65 10.48 6.10
N GLN A 115 9.88 10.26 4.81
CA GLN A 115 10.71 9.18 4.29
C GLN A 115 12.20 9.44 4.46
N LYS A 116 12.66 10.66 4.17
CA LYS A 116 14.09 11.02 4.20
C LYS A 116 14.59 11.37 5.60
N LYS A 117 13.73 11.81 6.52
CA LYS A 117 14.14 12.31 7.85
C LYS A 117 13.44 11.62 9.01
N LEU A 118 12.11 11.66 9.08
CA LEU A 118 11.40 11.19 10.29
C LEU A 118 11.56 9.68 10.55
N LEU A 119 11.41 8.85 9.51
CA LEU A 119 11.54 7.40 9.68
C LEU A 119 12.99 6.97 9.97
N PRO A 120 14.03 7.47 9.28
CA PRO A 120 15.41 7.14 9.65
C PRO A 120 15.80 7.65 11.04
N LEU A 121 15.29 8.82 11.49
CA LEU A 121 15.50 9.27 12.87
C LEU A 121 14.87 8.30 13.87
N LEU A 122 13.65 7.82 13.59
CA LEU A 122 12.95 6.86 14.44
C LEU A 122 13.71 5.53 14.54
N VAL A 123 14.24 5.03 13.41
CA VAL A 123 14.96 3.75 13.35
C VAL A 123 16.34 3.86 14.02
N ASN A 124 17.07 4.97 13.84
CA ASN A 124 18.44 5.11 14.33
C ASN A 124 18.51 5.54 15.80
N HIS A 125 17.50 6.24 16.33
CA HIS A 125 17.51 6.84 17.67
C HIS A 125 16.45 6.24 18.60
N GLN A 126 16.25 4.92 18.54
CA GLN A 126 15.23 4.19 19.34
C GLN A 126 15.41 4.33 20.86
N HIS A 127 16.62 4.63 21.33
CA HIS A 127 16.92 4.80 22.76
C HIS A 127 16.40 6.13 23.35
N ASP A 128 16.18 7.16 22.53
CA ASP A 128 15.65 8.44 22.99
C ASP A 128 14.12 8.45 22.93
N TRP A 129 13.50 7.92 23.98
CA TRP A 129 12.05 7.82 24.09
C TRP A 129 11.31 9.15 23.93
N LYS A 130 11.91 10.27 24.34
CA LYS A 130 11.29 11.60 24.17
C LYS A 130 11.23 11.97 22.69
N LEU A 131 12.32 11.72 21.97
CA LEU A 131 12.39 11.96 20.53
C LEU A 131 11.44 11.03 19.77
N VAL A 132 11.50 9.72 20.04
CA VAL A 132 10.63 8.69 19.45
C VAL A 132 9.15 9.08 19.60
N PHE A 133 8.74 9.41 20.82
CA PHE A 133 7.36 9.77 21.11
C PHE A 133 6.93 11.06 20.39
N SER A 134 7.81 12.05 20.27
CA SER A 134 7.55 13.26 19.49
C SER A 134 7.45 12.98 17.98
N ILE A 135 8.29 12.11 17.43
CA ILE A 135 8.22 11.67 16.02
C ILE A 135 6.89 10.97 15.75
N LEU A 136 6.50 10.01 16.59
CA LEU A 136 5.24 9.27 16.44
C LEU A 136 4.02 10.20 16.37
N LYS A 137 4.02 11.29 17.15
CA LYS A 137 2.92 12.27 17.08
C LYS A 137 2.84 12.94 15.71
N VAL A 138 3.99 13.31 15.13
CA VAL A 138 4.04 13.89 13.79
C VAL A 138 3.60 12.85 12.75
N LEU A 139 4.04 11.60 12.88
CA LEU A 139 3.63 10.50 11.99
C LEU A 139 2.11 10.25 12.03
N VAL A 140 1.50 10.22 13.22
CA VAL A 140 0.04 10.10 13.38
C VAL A 140 -0.67 11.24 12.66
N MET A 141 -0.18 12.48 12.82
CA MET A 141 -0.78 13.65 12.18
C MET A 141 -0.67 13.63 10.65
N LEU A 142 0.47 13.22 10.10
CA LEU A 142 0.71 13.14 8.65
C LEU A 142 -0.01 11.97 7.97
N THR A 143 -0.36 10.94 8.73
CA THR A 143 -1.05 9.72 8.24
C THR A 143 -2.56 9.77 8.37
N MET A 144 -3.14 10.87 8.89
CA MET A 144 -4.58 11.01 8.99
C MET A 144 -5.24 11.03 7.61
N LYS A 145 -6.38 10.33 7.49
CA LYS A 145 -7.19 10.35 6.29
C LYS A 145 -7.69 11.77 5.99
N PRO A 146 -7.58 12.27 4.73
CA PRO A 146 -8.07 13.59 4.38
C PRO A 146 -9.59 13.67 4.59
N PRO A 147 -10.10 14.78 5.15
CA PRO A 147 -11.54 14.97 5.30
C PRO A 147 -12.19 15.12 3.91
N ARG A 148 -13.49 14.81 3.81
CA ARG A 148 -14.20 14.75 2.52
C ARG A 148 -14.29 16.10 1.79
N ASP A 149 -14.14 17.19 2.53
CA ASP A 149 -14.18 18.57 2.06
C ASP A 149 -12.79 19.16 1.78
N SER A 150 -11.73 18.34 1.86
CA SER A 150 -10.38 18.78 1.51
C SER A 150 -10.21 19.05 0.02
N THR A 151 -9.33 19.99 -0.28
CA THR A 151 -8.85 20.27 -1.64
C THR A 151 -7.75 19.28 -2.05
N ASN A 152 -7.74 18.90 -3.33
CA ASN A 152 -6.78 17.97 -3.91
C ASN A 152 -6.60 16.66 -3.11
N ILE A 153 -7.71 15.97 -2.83
CA ILE A 153 -7.70 14.69 -2.09
C ILE A 153 -6.83 13.65 -2.82
N ALA A 154 -6.80 13.67 -4.16
CA ALA A 154 -6.00 12.73 -4.95
C ALA A 154 -4.49 12.86 -4.66
N GLN A 155 -3.94 14.08 -4.64
CA GLN A 155 -2.54 14.33 -4.30
C GLN A 155 -2.24 13.98 -2.84
N GLN A 156 -3.15 14.29 -1.91
CA GLN A 156 -2.98 13.89 -0.51
C GLN A 156 -2.93 12.35 -0.34
N LEU A 157 -3.81 11.62 -1.04
CA LEU A 157 -3.80 10.16 -1.05
C LEU A 157 -2.53 9.58 -1.69
N LYS A 158 -2.00 10.22 -2.74
CA LYS A 158 -0.71 9.87 -3.35
C LYS A 158 0.42 9.93 -2.30
N TYR A 159 0.51 11.00 -1.52
CA TYR A 159 1.52 11.09 -0.45
C TYR A 159 1.30 10.07 0.66
N LEU A 160 0.05 9.84 1.09
CA LEU A 160 -0.27 8.83 2.11
C LEU A 160 0.14 7.42 1.69
N ARG A 161 -0.10 7.04 0.43
CA ARG A 161 0.36 5.76 -0.14
C ARG A 161 1.88 5.65 -0.13
N GLN A 162 2.59 6.74 -0.48
CA GLN A 162 4.05 6.78 -0.39
C GLN A 162 4.54 6.63 1.05
N TYR A 163 3.88 7.25 2.03
CA TYR A 163 4.21 7.07 3.43
C TYR A 163 4.05 5.61 3.82
N LYS A 164 2.88 5.01 3.55
CA LYS A 164 2.61 3.59 3.86
C LYS A 164 3.67 2.66 3.27
N HIS A 165 4.06 2.88 2.03
CA HIS A 165 5.13 2.10 1.40
C HIS A 165 6.45 2.22 2.18
N GLU A 166 6.82 3.44 2.60
CA GLU A 166 8.05 3.65 3.36
C GLU A 166 7.99 3.06 4.78
N PHE A 167 6.83 3.07 5.44
CA PHE A 167 6.65 2.39 6.72
C PHE A 167 6.96 0.89 6.63
N LEU A 168 6.54 0.25 5.53
CA LEU A 168 6.84 -1.16 5.26
C LEU A 168 8.33 -1.37 4.99
N ARG A 169 8.95 -0.48 4.20
CA ARG A 169 10.38 -0.59 3.85
C ARG A 169 11.32 -0.37 5.03
N CYS A 170 11.00 0.57 5.92
CA CYS A 170 11.86 0.94 7.04
C CYS A 170 11.73 0.02 8.27
N GLY A 171 10.81 -0.95 8.28
CA GLY A 171 10.64 -1.84 9.43
C GLY A 171 10.16 -1.12 10.70
N VAL A 172 9.25 -0.17 10.57
CA VAL A 172 8.76 0.66 11.70
C VAL A 172 7.79 -0.09 12.60
N ILE A 173 7.07 -1.08 12.04
CA ILE A 173 6.09 -1.90 12.77
C ILE A 173 6.72 -2.65 13.96
N PRO A 174 7.88 -3.33 13.84
CA PRO A 174 8.55 -3.93 14.99
C PRO A 174 8.86 -2.91 16.09
N ILE A 175 9.33 -1.71 15.72
CA ILE A 175 9.62 -0.64 16.69
C ILE A 175 8.34 -0.24 17.43
N MET A 176 7.23 -0.09 16.71
CA MET A 176 5.91 0.17 17.31
C MET A 176 5.50 -0.92 18.31
N MET A 177 5.76 -2.19 18.00
CA MET A 177 5.49 -3.31 18.91
C MET A 177 6.39 -3.27 20.15
N THR A 178 7.68 -2.93 20.02
CA THR A 178 8.57 -2.78 21.19
C THR A 178 8.09 -1.73 22.19
N ILE A 179 7.50 -0.63 21.70
CA ILE A 179 6.93 0.44 22.53
C ILE A 179 5.74 -0.07 23.37
N LEU A 180 5.03 -1.09 22.88
CA LEU A 180 3.85 -1.65 23.54
C LEU A 180 4.16 -2.78 24.52
N VAL A 181 5.36 -3.37 24.49
CA VAL A 181 5.73 -4.49 25.37
C VAL A 181 5.54 -4.13 26.85
N ASP A 182 6.13 -3.02 27.30
CA ASP A 182 6.06 -2.60 28.71
C ASP A 182 4.62 -2.26 29.14
N PRO A 183 3.86 -1.42 28.39
CA PRO A 183 2.46 -1.14 28.68
C PRO A 183 1.57 -2.40 28.75
N LEU A 184 1.78 -3.37 27.86
CA LEU A 184 0.98 -4.61 27.79
C LEU A 184 1.33 -5.61 28.88
N SER A 185 2.58 -5.63 29.35
CA SER A 185 3.02 -6.50 30.45
C SER A 185 2.33 -6.16 31.79
N ARG A 186 1.86 -4.92 31.94
CA ARG A 186 1.19 -4.44 33.15
C ARG A 186 -0.30 -4.78 33.09
N LYS A 187 -0.81 -5.27 34.22
CA LYS A 187 -2.27 -5.38 34.43
C LYS A 187 -2.90 -4.00 34.30
N SER A 188 -4.13 -3.96 33.79
CA SER A 188 -4.85 -2.72 33.47
C SER A 188 -4.82 -1.68 34.61
N SER A 189 -5.07 -2.12 35.85
CA SER A 189 -5.06 -1.26 37.05
C SER A 189 -3.69 -0.71 37.47
N ALA A 190 -2.59 -1.28 36.96
CA ALA A 190 -1.21 -0.86 37.23
C ALA A 190 -0.62 -0.01 36.10
N ARG A 191 -1.39 0.30 35.05
CA ARG A 191 -0.94 1.13 33.93
C ARG A 191 -0.94 2.60 34.33
N THR A 192 0.11 3.30 33.91
CA THR A 192 0.27 4.74 34.12
C THR A 192 -0.38 5.51 32.98
N PHE A 193 -0.67 6.79 33.19
CA PHE A 193 -1.17 7.68 32.11
C PHE A 193 -0.27 7.67 30.87
N GLN A 194 1.04 7.56 31.05
CA GLN A 194 2.01 7.47 29.95
C GLN A 194 1.85 6.16 29.16
N ASP A 195 1.51 5.05 29.83
CA ASP A 195 1.26 3.76 29.18
C ASP A 195 0.02 3.85 28.27
N PHE A 196 -1.07 4.46 28.76
CA PHE A 196 -2.27 4.70 27.96
C PHE A 196 -1.96 5.55 26.73
N LEU A 197 -1.15 6.60 26.90
CA LEU A 197 -0.75 7.48 25.81
C LEU A 197 0.14 6.77 24.77
N ASN A 198 1.04 5.89 25.21
CA ASN A 198 1.85 5.05 24.32
C ASN A 198 0.99 4.04 23.55
N MET A 199 -0.01 3.45 24.20
CA MET A 199 -0.96 2.56 23.53
C MET A 199 -1.79 3.31 22.50
N GLU A 200 -2.37 4.45 22.88
CA GLU A 200 -3.21 5.26 21.99
C GLU A 200 -2.45 5.72 20.73
N ILE A 201 -1.23 6.23 20.89
CA ILE A 201 -0.47 6.76 19.76
C ILE A 201 -0.09 5.65 18.77
N VAL A 202 0.31 4.47 19.27
CA VAL A 202 0.71 3.35 18.43
C VAL A 202 -0.51 2.76 17.73
N LEU A 203 -1.59 2.46 18.47
CA LEU A 203 -2.81 1.90 17.89
C LEU A 203 -3.42 2.84 16.84
N THR A 204 -3.43 4.16 17.12
CA THR A 204 -3.91 5.16 16.17
C THR A 204 -3.06 5.18 14.90
N LEU A 205 -1.73 5.06 15.02
CA LEU A 205 -0.85 5.01 13.86
C LEU A 205 -1.09 3.75 13.02
N ILE A 206 -1.20 2.57 13.64
CA ILE A 206 -1.52 1.32 12.93
C ILE A 206 -2.86 1.44 12.21
N ARG A 207 -3.89 1.96 12.90
CA ARG A 207 -5.20 2.21 12.29
C ARG A 207 -5.09 3.16 11.11
N ASN A 208 -4.37 4.27 11.24
CA ASN A 208 -4.18 5.22 10.14
C ASN A 208 -3.53 4.54 8.92
N LEU A 209 -2.50 3.71 9.13
CA LEU A 209 -1.85 2.97 8.04
C LEU A 209 -2.79 1.97 7.35
N LEU A 210 -3.63 1.27 8.12
CA LEU A 210 -4.67 0.37 7.60
C LEU A 210 -5.76 1.12 6.81
N ALA A 211 -6.03 2.39 7.17
CA ALA A 211 -7.05 3.21 6.52
C ALA A 211 -6.61 3.78 5.17
N ILE A 212 -5.31 3.75 4.85
CA ILE A 212 -4.76 4.24 3.58
C ILE A 212 -5.06 3.22 2.47
N PRO A 213 -5.87 3.58 1.45
CA PRO A 213 -6.28 2.66 0.41
C PRO A 213 -5.18 2.42 -0.63
N ASN A 214 -5.19 1.25 -1.26
CA ASN A 214 -4.36 0.95 -2.42
C ASN A 214 -4.65 1.91 -3.58
N GLU A 215 -3.70 2.03 -4.50
CA GLU A 215 -3.91 2.68 -5.79
C GLU A 215 -4.78 1.79 -6.69
N ASP A 216 -5.62 2.41 -7.52
CA ASP A 216 -6.35 1.65 -8.53
C ASP A 216 -5.36 1.01 -9.52
N PRO A 217 -5.45 -0.31 -9.79
CA PRO A 217 -4.59 -0.98 -10.76
C PRO A 217 -4.58 -0.34 -12.16
N ARG A 218 -5.59 0.48 -12.50
CA ARG A 218 -5.65 1.22 -13.77
C ARG A 218 -4.71 2.42 -13.83
N PHE A 219 -4.27 2.95 -12.69
CA PHE A 219 -3.40 4.12 -12.60
C PHE A 219 -1.95 3.76 -12.22
N VAL A 220 -1.66 2.49 -11.98
CA VAL A 220 -0.29 2.02 -11.73
C VAL A 220 0.40 1.63 -13.04
N THR A 221 1.72 1.82 -13.05
CA THR A 221 2.62 1.37 -14.12
C THR A 221 3.38 0.14 -13.64
N SER A 222 4.15 -0.51 -14.52
CA SER A 222 4.98 -1.65 -14.13
C SER A 222 5.97 -1.32 -12.99
N THR A 223 6.48 -0.09 -12.93
CA THR A 223 7.40 0.36 -11.88
C THR A 223 6.69 0.77 -10.59
N THR A 224 5.38 1.01 -10.64
CA THR A 224 4.57 1.48 -9.49
C THR A 224 3.46 0.49 -9.09
N SER A 225 3.54 -0.75 -9.58
CA SER A 225 2.55 -1.81 -9.34
C SER A 225 2.40 -2.18 -7.86
N TYR A 226 3.46 -2.03 -7.06
CA TYR A 226 3.41 -2.27 -5.62
C TYR A 226 2.38 -1.37 -4.91
N PHE A 227 2.02 -0.20 -5.46
CA PHE A 227 0.97 0.64 -4.89
C PHE A 227 -0.44 0.02 -4.93
N SER A 228 -0.70 -0.95 -5.82
CA SER A 228 -2.00 -1.64 -5.89
C SER A 228 -2.15 -2.76 -4.86
N HIS A 229 -1.07 -3.14 -4.16
CA HIS A 229 -1.05 -4.25 -3.20
C HIS A 229 -0.52 -3.86 -1.79
N LEU A 230 -0.35 -2.56 -1.51
CA LEU A 230 0.21 -2.09 -0.23
C LEU A 230 -0.55 -2.57 1.02
N GLN A 231 -1.86 -2.77 0.92
CA GLN A 231 -2.66 -3.25 2.03
C GLN A 231 -2.39 -4.73 2.31
N GLU A 232 -2.25 -5.56 1.28
CA GLU A 232 -1.85 -6.96 1.39
C GLU A 232 -0.49 -7.07 2.09
N ASP A 233 0.49 -6.28 1.64
CA ASP A 233 1.84 -6.26 2.21
C ASP A 233 1.82 -5.80 3.67
N LEU A 234 1.01 -4.79 4.00
CA LEU A 234 0.82 -4.34 5.38
C LEU A 234 0.19 -5.43 6.24
N ILE A 235 -0.87 -6.09 5.79
CA ILE A 235 -1.51 -7.18 6.56
C ILE A 235 -0.52 -8.32 6.84
N CYS A 236 0.32 -8.68 5.87
CA CYS A 236 1.35 -9.69 6.05
C CYS A 236 2.36 -9.25 7.11
N THR A 237 2.86 -8.02 7.01
CA THR A 237 3.81 -7.45 7.98
C THR A 237 3.21 -7.38 9.39
N LEU A 238 1.96 -6.95 9.53
CA LEU A 238 1.27 -6.89 10.82
C LEU A 238 1.10 -8.28 11.45
N HIS A 239 0.90 -9.32 10.64
CA HIS A 239 0.85 -10.71 11.11
C HIS A 239 2.22 -11.22 11.52
N GLU A 240 3.26 -11.00 10.71
CA GLU A 240 4.64 -11.41 11.02
C GLU A 240 5.16 -10.78 12.33
N GLU A 241 4.76 -9.53 12.60
CA GLU A 241 5.14 -8.78 13.80
C GLU A 241 4.17 -8.99 14.98
N ASN A 242 3.27 -9.98 14.90
CA ASN A 242 2.31 -10.35 15.96
C ASN A 242 1.36 -9.22 16.42
N VAL A 243 1.02 -8.30 15.53
CA VAL A 243 0.11 -7.19 15.83
C VAL A 243 -1.31 -7.71 16.06
N TYR A 244 -1.73 -8.76 15.35
CA TYR A 244 -3.09 -9.29 15.46
C TYR A 244 -3.29 -10.11 16.74
N GLU A 245 -2.25 -10.77 17.24
CA GLU A 245 -2.19 -11.43 18.54
C GLU A 245 -2.31 -10.38 19.66
N MET A 246 -1.65 -9.24 19.49
CA MET A 246 -1.81 -8.11 20.39
C MET A 246 -3.25 -7.54 20.35
N ILE A 247 -3.85 -7.38 19.17
CA ILE A 247 -5.25 -6.94 19.04
C ILE A 247 -6.19 -7.94 19.72
N LEU A 248 -5.94 -9.25 19.58
CA LEU A 248 -6.68 -10.30 20.27
C LEU A 248 -6.54 -10.18 21.79
N LEU A 249 -5.34 -9.89 22.31
CA LEU A 249 -5.12 -9.67 23.74
C LEU A 249 -5.97 -8.50 24.26
N PHE A 250 -6.04 -7.39 23.53
CA PHE A 250 -6.91 -6.28 23.92
C PHE A 250 -8.40 -6.66 23.87
N ALA A 251 -8.80 -7.50 22.91
CA ALA A 251 -10.18 -7.96 22.78
C ALA A 251 -10.61 -8.94 23.88
N GLN A 252 -9.68 -9.66 24.53
CA GLN A 252 -10.00 -10.58 25.63
C GLN A 252 -10.53 -9.83 26.87
N ASP A 253 -9.98 -8.64 27.15
CA ASP A 253 -10.37 -7.81 28.30
C ASP A 253 -11.36 -6.70 27.92
N ILE A 254 -12.25 -6.98 26.97
CA ILE A 254 -13.16 -5.98 26.39
C ILE A 254 -14.20 -5.43 27.38
N ASP A 255 -14.62 -6.26 28.32
CA ASP A 255 -15.62 -5.90 29.33
C ASP A 255 -15.05 -4.97 30.41
N SER A 256 -13.73 -4.77 30.44
CA SER A 256 -13.10 -3.83 31.37
C SER A 256 -13.45 -2.40 31.00
N PRO A 257 -13.98 -1.58 31.94
CA PRO A 257 -14.32 -0.18 31.66
C PRO A 257 -13.09 0.64 31.26
N GLU A 258 -11.90 0.25 31.70
CA GLU A 258 -10.62 0.91 31.40
C GLU A 258 -10.20 0.74 29.93
N ASN A 259 -10.66 -0.33 29.27
CA ASN A 259 -10.31 -0.63 27.87
C ASN A 259 -11.39 -0.18 26.87
N ARG A 260 -12.52 0.35 27.37
CA ARG A 260 -13.70 0.67 26.55
C ARG A 260 -13.41 1.63 25.39
N GLU A 261 -12.45 2.54 25.57
CA GLU A 261 -12.03 3.50 24.55
C GLU A 261 -11.36 2.82 23.35
N TRP A 262 -10.76 1.65 23.55
CA TRP A 262 -10.07 0.91 22.49
C TRP A 262 -10.99 -0.04 21.72
N ASN A 263 -12.18 -0.35 22.25
CA ASN A 263 -13.11 -1.29 21.61
C ASN A 263 -13.49 -0.83 20.20
N LEU A 264 -13.82 0.44 20.02
CA LEU A 264 -14.15 1.00 18.71
C LEU A 264 -12.93 1.04 17.77
N LEU A 265 -11.75 1.33 18.33
CA LEU A 265 -10.51 1.37 17.57
C LEU A 265 -10.14 -0.02 17.04
N ILE A 266 -10.24 -1.05 17.88
CA ILE A 266 -10.00 -2.46 17.53
C ILE A 266 -11.00 -2.91 16.46
N MET A 267 -12.28 -2.59 16.63
CA MET A 267 -13.30 -2.93 15.64
C MET A 267 -13.02 -2.26 14.29
N GLU A 268 -12.61 -0.99 14.27
CA GLU A 268 -12.22 -0.28 13.05
C GLU A 268 -10.98 -0.94 12.40
N MET A 269 -9.97 -1.33 13.18
CA MET A 269 -8.79 -2.01 12.66
C MET A 269 -9.13 -3.37 12.04
N ILE A 270 -10.02 -4.13 12.66
CA ILE A 270 -10.51 -5.41 12.14
C ILE A 270 -11.32 -5.17 10.86
N GLU A 271 -12.22 -4.19 10.83
CA GLU A 271 -12.99 -3.80 9.65
C GLU A 271 -12.05 -3.46 8.48
N LEU A 272 -11.06 -2.59 8.70
CA LEU A 272 -10.09 -2.18 7.69
C LEU A 272 -9.23 -3.34 7.19
N THR A 273 -8.93 -4.32 8.04
CA THR A 273 -8.21 -5.53 7.65
C THR A 273 -9.07 -6.43 6.74
N LEU A 274 -10.35 -6.59 7.08
CA LEU A 274 -11.28 -7.45 6.34
C LEU A 274 -11.83 -6.83 5.06
N ASP A 275 -11.97 -5.50 5.01
CA ASP A 275 -12.55 -4.73 3.91
C ASP A 275 -11.83 -4.95 2.56
N CYS A 276 -10.58 -5.43 2.63
CA CYS A 276 -9.69 -5.65 1.50
C CYS A 276 -9.83 -7.06 0.91
N SER A 277 -10.79 -7.84 1.42
CA SER A 277 -11.06 -9.21 1.00
C SER A 277 -12.50 -9.39 0.51
N GLN A 278 -12.71 -10.37 -0.36
CA GLN A 278 -14.05 -10.89 -0.62
C GLN A 278 -14.27 -12.10 0.30
N PRO A 279 -15.29 -12.11 1.18
CA PRO A 279 -15.53 -13.24 2.07
C PRO A 279 -15.63 -14.59 1.32
N LYS A 280 -16.17 -14.54 0.10
CA LYS A 280 -16.30 -15.72 -0.77
C LYS A 280 -14.96 -16.31 -1.20
N SER A 281 -13.94 -15.48 -1.46
CA SER A 281 -12.61 -15.99 -1.88
C SER A 281 -11.88 -16.64 -0.71
N VAL A 282 -11.96 -16.04 0.48
CA VAL A 282 -11.38 -16.60 1.71
C VAL A 282 -12.03 -17.94 2.06
N VAL A 283 -13.36 -18.04 2.01
CA VAL A 283 -14.08 -19.31 2.26
C VAL A 283 -13.75 -20.36 1.21
N ALA A 284 -13.65 -19.99 -0.07
CA ALA A 284 -13.28 -20.92 -1.13
C ALA A 284 -11.85 -21.46 -0.92
N PHE A 285 -10.93 -20.60 -0.50
CA PHE A 285 -9.56 -20.98 -0.16
C PHE A 285 -9.50 -21.92 1.07
N ALA A 286 -10.20 -21.58 2.16
CA ALA A 286 -10.29 -22.44 3.34
C ALA A 286 -10.88 -23.82 3.02
N LYS A 287 -11.94 -23.88 2.20
CA LYS A 287 -12.51 -25.14 1.72
C LYS A 287 -11.51 -25.95 0.89
N LYS A 288 -10.70 -25.31 0.04
CA LYS A 288 -9.65 -25.97 -0.73
C LYS A 288 -8.59 -26.58 0.19
N GLN A 289 -8.18 -25.87 1.25
CA GLN A 289 -7.23 -26.41 2.23
C GLN A 289 -7.80 -27.61 2.99
N TRP A 290 -9.02 -27.51 3.52
CA TRP A 290 -9.66 -28.63 4.24
C TRP A 290 -9.94 -29.85 3.34
N ALA A 291 -10.32 -29.63 2.08
CA ALA A 291 -10.48 -30.70 1.10
C ALA A 291 -9.14 -31.35 0.70
N GLY A 292 -8.04 -30.59 0.75
CA GLY A 292 -6.69 -31.09 0.51
C GLY A 292 -6.13 -31.92 1.67
N GLU A 293 -6.44 -31.56 2.91
CA GLU A 293 -6.02 -32.29 4.12
C GLU A 293 -6.76 -33.63 4.29
N THR A 294 -8.06 -33.66 3.96
CA THR A 294 -8.86 -34.91 3.97
C THR A 294 -8.39 -35.94 2.93
N GLY A 295 -7.75 -35.49 1.85
CA GLY A 295 -7.10 -36.37 0.86
C GLY A 295 -5.78 -37.00 1.31
N LYS A 296 -5.07 -36.40 2.29
CA LYS A 296 -3.79 -36.92 2.80
C LYS A 296 -3.93 -37.89 3.97
N ASN A 297 -5.00 -37.78 4.78
CA ASN A 297 -5.21 -38.64 5.95
C ASN A 297 -5.97 -39.95 5.68
N SER A 298 -6.28 -40.26 4.41
CA SER A 298 -7.03 -41.47 4.02
C SER A 298 -6.14 -42.65 3.58
N SER A 299 -4.83 -42.60 3.86
CA SER A 299 -3.91 -43.70 3.50
C SER A 299 -2.86 -43.95 4.58
N SER A 300 -3.32 -44.28 5.79
CA SER A 300 -2.49 -44.97 6.77
C SER A 300 -3.20 -46.23 7.25
N ASN A 301 -3.08 -47.31 6.49
CA ASN A 301 -3.24 -48.65 7.03
C ASN A 301 -1.92 -49.39 6.78
N GLY A 302 -1.29 -49.82 7.87
CA GLY A 302 0.12 -50.23 7.89
C GLY A 302 0.39 -51.60 7.29
N GLN A 303 1.62 -51.79 6.82
CA GLN A 303 2.41 -52.99 7.11
C GLN A 303 3.91 -52.74 6.88
N THR A 304 4.68 -53.35 7.77
CA THR A 304 6.11 -53.28 8.01
C THR A 304 6.98 -54.03 6.98
N ALA A 305 8.16 -53.47 6.68
CA ALA A 305 9.50 -54.11 6.58
C ALA A 305 10.33 -53.72 5.32
N PRO A 306 11.69 -53.72 5.42
CA PRO A 306 12.56 -52.86 4.61
C PRO A 306 13.27 -53.60 3.47
N SER A 307 13.59 -52.90 2.38
CA SER A 307 14.69 -53.30 1.50
C SER A 307 15.30 -52.11 0.75
N ARG A 308 16.63 -52.14 0.70
CA ARG A 308 17.54 -51.17 0.06
C ARG A 308 17.43 -51.27 -1.46
N GLY A 309 17.48 -50.13 -2.15
CA GLY A 309 17.67 -50.07 -3.60
C GLY A 309 17.72 -48.62 -4.09
N SER A 310 18.82 -48.29 -4.74
CA SER A 310 19.24 -46.96 -5.19
C SER A 310 18.35 -46.34 -6.27
N THR A 311 18.48 -45.01 -6.38
CA THR A 311 18.76 -44.20 -7.60
C THR A 311 17.72 -43.12 -7.95
N VAL A 312 18.25 -41.92 -8.20
CA VAL A 312 17.72 -40.76 -8.94
C VAL A 312 16.67 -39.90 -8.23
N LEU A 313 17.15 -38.76 -7.69
CA LEU A 313 16.33 -37.59 -7.37
C LEU A 313 15.85 -36.96 -8.69
N ASN A 314 14.65 -37.33 -9.09
CA ASN A 314 13.92 -36.70 -10.17
C ASN A 314 13.26 -35.41 -9.61
N LEU A 315 13.96 -34.29 -9.72
CA LEU A 315 13.45 -32.98 -9.37
C LEU A 315 12.50 -32.52 -10.49
N GLY A 316 11.21 -32.83 -10.34
CA GLY A 316 10.23 -32.40 -11.31
C GLY A 316 8.80 -32.67 -10.86
N ARG A 317 8.03 -31.58 -10.80
CA ARG A 317 6.56 -31.49 -10.68
C ARG A 317 6.01 -31.24 -9.27
N ASN A 318 5.91 -29.96 -8.94
CA ASN A 318 4.78 -29.41 -8.18
C ASN A 318 4.32 -28.09 -8.82
N ALA A 319 3.93 -28.15 -10.11
CA ALA A 319 3.31 -27.02 -10.83
C ALA A 319 1.86 -27.31 -11.28
N ALA A 320 1.25 -28.40 -10.78
CA ALA A 320 0.00 -28.93 -11.33
C ALA A 320 -1.29 -28.42 -10.64
N GLN A 321 -1.21 -27.70 -9.52
CA GLN A 321 -2.42 -27.30 -8.76
C GLN A 321 -2.94 -25.89 -9.06
N ALA A 322 -2.23 -25.07 -9.84
CA ALA A 322 -2.72 -23.75 -10.27
C ALA A 322 -3.58 -23.82 -11.57
N GLY A 323 -3.54 -24.94 -12.30
CA GLY A 323 -4.14 -25.05 -13.63
C GLY A 323 -5.67 -25.14 -13.68
N GLY A 324 -6.35 -25.50 -12.58
CA GLY A 324 -7.80 -25.73 -12.59
C GLY A 324 -8.61 -24.45 -12.90
N SER A 325 -8.28 -23.33 -12.24
CA SER A 325 -9.02 -22.07 -12.40
C SER A 325 -8.76 -21.42 -13.76
N LEU A 326 -7.51 -21.45 -14.24
CA LEU A 326 -7.17 -20.89 -15.54
C LEU A 326 -7.77 -21.74 -16.67
N LEU A 327 -7.68 -23.07 -16.58
CA LEU A 327 -8.28 -23.97 -17.57
C LEU A 327 -9.79 -23.80 -17.63
N GLU A 328 -10.45 -23.64 -16.49
CA GLU A 328 -11.89 -23.39 -16.43
C GLU A 328 -12.27 -22.04 -17.06
N LYS A 329 -11.54 -20.96 -16.73
CA LYS A 329 -11.70 -19.63 -17.35
C LYS A 329 -11.47 -19.67 -18.87
N LEU A 330 -10.40 -20.32 -19.32
CA LEU A 330 -10.11 -20.50 -20.75
C LEU A 330 -11.17 -21.36 -21.43
N SER A 331 -11.72 -22.37 -20.75
CA SER A 331 -12.80 -23.19 -21.29
C SER A 331 -14.11 -22.40 -21.41
N SER A 332 -14.41 -21.52 -20.45
CA SER A 332 -15.59 -20.66 -20.49
C SER A 332 -15.44 -19.57 -21.55
N GLU A 333 -14.24 -18.99 -21.67
CA GLU A 333 -13.92 -18.04 -22.75
C GLU A 333 -14.06 -18.71 -24.11
N LYS A 334 -13.48 -19.91 -24.30
CA LYS A 334 -13.64 -20.70 -25.53
C LYS A 334 -15.11 -20.99 -25.86
N LYS A 335 -15.94 -21.30 -24.86
CA LYS A 335 -17.40 -21.49 -25.04
C LYS A 335 -18.10 -20.18 -25.43
N ALA A 336 -17.74 -19.05 -24.83
CA ALA A 336 -18.29 -17.74 -25.15
C ALA A 336 -17.89 -17.30 -26.56
N SER A 337 -16.62 -17.47 -26.94
CA SER A 337 -16.13 -17.18 -28.31
C SER A 337 -16.74 -18.12 -29.36
N ALA A 338 -17.06 -19.36 -28.98
CA ALA A 338 -17.76 -20.30 -29.87
C ALA A 338 -19.19 -19.84 -30.21
N LEU A 339 -19.90 -19.16 -29.29
CA LEU A 339 -21.20 -18.54 -29.60
C LEU A 339 -21.09 -17.39 -30.62
N HIS A 340 -19.95 -16.69 -30.64
CA HIS A 340 -19.65 -15.64 -31.62
C HIS A 340 -19.16 -16.16 -32.98
N GLN A 341 -19.06 -17.49 -33.19
CA GLN A 341 -18.82 -18.08 -34.52
C GLN A 341 -19.99 -17.93 -35.49
N SER A 342 -21.04 -17.19 -35.14
CA SER A 342 -22.01 -16.68 -36.12
C SER A 342 -21.41 -15.65 -37.08
N GLY A 343 -20.15 -15.25 -36.92
CA GLY A 343 -19.43 -14.43 -37.90
C GLY A 343 -19.26 -15.15 -39.25
N SER A 344 -19.29 -14.39 -40.34
CA SER A 344 -19.13 -14.89 -41.71
C SER A 344 -17.84 -15.73 -41.81
N ARG A 345 -17.95 -16.95 -42.36
CA ARG A 345 -16.79 -17.81 -42.72
C ARG A 345 -15.92 -17.22 -43.85
N ARG A 346 -16.28 -16.05 -44.38
CA ARG A 346 -15.61 -15.37 -45.49
C ARG A 346 -15.08 -14.02 -45.02
N HIS A 347 -13.99 -13.57 -45.64
CA HIS A 347 -13.37 -12.28 -45.32
C HIS A 347 -14.34 -11.10 -45.48
N SER A 348 -14.05 -9.99 -44.82
CA SER A 348 -14.88 -8.76 -44.84
C SER A 348 -15.17 -8.22 -46.25
N ASN A 349 -14.29 -8.47 -47.23
CA ASN A 349 -14.48 -8.00 -48.62
C ASN A 349 -15.34 -8.93 -49.50
N PHE A 350 -15.99 -9.95 -48.92
CA PHE A 350 -16.82 -10.86 -49.69
C PHE A 350 -18.17 -10.21 -50.00
N GLY A 351 -18.23 -9.49 -51.12
CA GLY A 351 -19.37 -8.65 -51.55
C GLY A 351 -20.56 -9.40 -52.15
N GLY A 352 -20.97 -10.53 -51.57
CA GLY A 352 -22.22 -11.19 -51.94
C GLY A 352 -23.41 -10.28 -51.62
N ILE A 353 -24.44 -10.28 -52.47
CA ILE A 353 -25.65 -9.49 -52.27
C ILE A 353 -26.85 -10.42 -52.41
N MET A 354 -27.78 -10.40 -51.45
CA MET A 354 -29.02 -11.16 -51.50
C MET A 354 -30.21 -10.22 -51.38
N THR A 355 -31.13 -10.30 -52.34
CA THR A 355 -32.36 -9.51 -52.34
C THR A 355 -33.50 -10.35 -51.75
N MET A 356 -34.04 -9.93 -50.61
CA MET A 356 -35.23 -10.55 -50.01
C MET A 356 -36.47 -9.70 -50.30
N VAL A 357 -37.54 -10.34 -50.79
CA VAL A 357 -38.85 -9.71 -50.98
C VAL A 357 -39.70 -9.99 -49.76
N GLY A 358 -40.08 -8.93 -49.04
CA GLY A 358 -40.94 -9.05 -47.87
C GLY A 358 -42.40 -9.39 -48.24
N PRO A 359 -43.23 -9.77 -47.26
CA PRO A 359 -44.64 -10.16 -47.47
C PRO A 359 -45.50 -9.04 -48.10
N THR A 360 -45.05 -7.79 -47.99
CA THR A 360 -45.70 -6.59 -48.55
C THR A 360 -45.22 -6.24 -49.96
N GLY A 361 -44.40 -7.10 -50.58
CA GLY A 361 -43.84 -6.89 -51.93
C GLY A 361 -42.62 -5.95 -51.98
N ARG A 362 -42.17 -5.40 -50.85
CA ARG A 362 -40.96 -4.57 -50.79
C ARG A 362 -39.70 -5.42 -50.86
N THR A 363 -38.82 -5.11 -51.80
CA THR A 363 -37.48 -5.70 -51.93
C THR A 363 -36.50 -5.03 -50.96
N THR A 364 -35.71 -5.83 -50.25
CA THR A 364 -34.63 -5.37 -49.37
C THR A 364 -33.34 -6.07 -49.76
N VAL A 365 -32.26 -5.31 -49.90
CA VAL A 365 -30.96 -5.80 -50.36
C VAL A 365 -30.06 -5.99 -49.13
N LEU A 366 -29.50 -7.20 -49.00
CA LEU A 366 -28.66 -7.62 -47.89
C LEU A 366 -27.25 -7.91 -48.40
N SER A 367 -26.25 -7.26 -47.80
CA SER A 367 -24.83 -7.46 -48.13
C SER A 367 -24.02 -8.09 -46.99
N ASP A 368 -24.56 -8.16 -45.77
CA ASP A 368 -23.87 -8.69 -44.59
C ASP A 368 -24.55 -9.96 -44.08
N PHE A 369 -23.96 -11.12 -44.41
CA PHE A 369 -24.45 -12.44 -44.02
C PHE A 369 -23.91 -12.93 -42.66
N SER A 370 -23.14 -12.11 -41.96
CA SER A 370 -22.51 -12.48 -40.67
C SER A 370 -23.43 -12.33 -39.46
N LYS A 371 -24.65 -11.83 -39.64
CA LYS A 371 -25.62 -11.61 -38.56
C LYS A 371 -26.69 -12.70 -38.57
N THR A 372 -27.38 -12.93 -37.47
CA THR A 372 -28.51 -13.86 -37.47
C THR A 372 -29.67 -13.30 -38.31
N VAL A 373 -30.52 -14.15 -38.90
CA VAL A 373 -31.60 -13.74 -39.83
C VAL A 373 -32.51 -12.62 -39.27
N TYR A 374 -32.67 -12.56 -37.94
CA TYR A 374 -33.44 -11.53 -37.25
C TYR A 374 -32.74 -10.15 -37.18
N ASP A 375 -31.40 -10.13 -37.16
CA ASP A 375 -30.59 -8.90 -37.19
C ASP A 375 -30.23 -8.45 -38.61
N GLN A 376 -30.47 -9.29 -39.61
CA GLN A 376 -30.15 -9.01 -41.01
C GLN A 376 -31.21 -8.14 -41.70
N VAL A 377 -32.48 -8.16 -41.29
CA VAL A 377 -33.50 -7.31 -41.93
C VAL A 377 -33.12 -5.84 -41.71
N PRO A 378 -33.00 -5.01 -42.77
CA PRO A 378 -32.76 -3.60 -42.61
C PRO A 378 -34.04 -3.00 -42.05
N GLN A 379 -34.18 -3.02 -40.72
CA GLN A 379 -35.10 -2.14 -40.03
C GLN A 379 -34.71 -0.73 -40.49
N ALA A 380 -35.60 -0.13 -41.29
CA ALA A 380 -35.50 1.21 -41.82
C ALA A 380 -34.71 2.11 -40.87
N ALA A 381 -33.67 2.76 -41.39
CA ALA A 381 -32.75 3.69 -40.71
C ALA A 381 -33.15 3.88 -39.25
N LYS A 382 -32.59 3.06 -38.33
CA LYS A 382 -32.88 3.20 -36.90
C LYS A 382 -32.75 4.68 -36.59
N LYS A 383 -33.88 5.35 -36.32
CA LYS A 383 -33.89 6.73 -35.82
C LYS A 383 -32.79 6.79 -34.77
N PRO A 384 -31.95 7.85 -34.74
CA PRO A 384 -30.85 7.94 -33.78
C PRO A 384 -31.41 7.51 -32.45
N THR A 385 -30.85 6.43 -31.88
CA THR A 385 -31.37 5.83 -30.66
C THR A 385 -31.56 6.98 -29.70
N SER A 386 -32.84 7.33 -29.43
CA SER A 386 -33.14 8.33 -28.44
C SER A 386 -32.36 7.89 -27.22
N ARG A 387 -31.49 8.76 -26.71
CA ARG A 387 -30.88 8.63 -25.38
C ARG A 387 -32.01 8.65 -24.36
N ARG A 388 -32.79 7.58 -24.33
CA ARG A 388 -33.75 7.19 -23.30
C ARG A 388 -33.33 5.79 -22.85
N ARG A 389 -32.05 5.68 -22.48
CA ARG A 389 -31.76 4.94 -21.26
C ARG A 389 -32.38 5.80 -20.18
N GLY A 390 -33.53 5.38 -19.65
CA GLY A 390 -34.05 5.91 -18.42
C GLY A 390 -33.02 5.68 -17.33
N LYS A 391 -32.04 6.57 -17.24
CA LYS A 391 -31.31 6.83 -16.00
C LYS A 391 -32.39 7.42 -15.11
N LYS A 392 -33.00 6.58 -14.28
CA LYS A 392 -33.94 7.02 -13.26
C LYS A 392 -33.22 8.13 -12.50
N SER A 393 -33.73 9.35 -12.65
CA SER A 393 -33.50 10.41 -11.69
C SER A 393 -34.03 9.89 -10.35
N ALA A 394 -33.14 9.40 -9.51
CA ALA A 394 -33.37 9.16 -8.10
C ALA A 394 -32.01 9.05 -7.40
N ALA A 395 -31.75 10.05 -6.56
CA ALA A 395 -30.54 10.35 -5.79
C ALA A 395 -29.40 11.02 -6.57
N PRO A 396 -28.81 12.11 -6.02
CA PRO A 396 -27.52 12.58 -6.48
C PRO A 396 -26.55 11.40 -6.42
N VAL A 397 -25.63 11.34 -7.37
CA VAL A 397 -24.50 10.42 -7.37
C VAL A 397 -23.73 10.64 -6.07
N THR A 398 -24.11 9.93 -5.02
CA THR A 398 -23.42 9.89 -3.72
C THR A 398 -22.44 8.75 -3.64
N ASP A 399 -22.43 7.86 -4.63
CA ASP A 399 -21.50 6.75 -4.64
C ASP A 399 -20.15 7.18 -5.22
N ILE A 400 -19.39 7.85 -4.34
CA ILE A 400 -18.00 8.26 -4.50
C ILE A 400 -17.12 7.07 -4.95
N HIS A 401 -17.55 5.82 -4.72
CA HIS A 401 -16.87 4.60 -5.16
C HIS A 401 -16.81 4.39 -6.68
N GLU A 402 -17.65 5.04 -7.48
CA GLU A 402 -17.64 4.87 -8.94
C GLU A 402 -16.65 5.84 -9.64
N ILE A 403 -16.37 6.99 -9.02
CA ILE A 403 -15.48 8.04 -9.54
C ILE A 403 -14.07 7.91 -8.95
N PHE A 404 -13.96 7.55 -7.67
CA PHE A 404 -12.72 7.15 -7.02
C PHE A 404 -12.72 5.64 -6.98
N GLY A 405 -11.97 5.01 -7.89
CA GLY A 405 -11.90 3.55 -8.09
C GLY A 405 -12.36 2.75 -6.87
N GLY A 406 -13.50 2.06 -7.02
CA GLY A 406 -14.11 1.31 -5.92
C GLY A 406 -13.04 0.48 -5.22
N LYS A 407 -12.99 0.58 -3.87
CA LYS A 407 -11.96 0.01 -2.97
C LYS A 407 -11.21 -1.09 -3.71
N GLY A 408 -10.03 -0.80 -4.29
CA GLY A 408 -9.38 -1.68 -5.27
C GLY A 408 -9.33 -3.11 -4.76
N ARG A 409 -10.34 -3.93 -5.10
CA ARG A 409 -10.46 -5.28 -4.58
C ARG A 409 -9.55 -6.09 -5.46
N VAL A 410 -8.34 -6.31 -4.99
CA VAL A 410 -7.40 -7.21 -5.65
C VAL A 410 -8.07 -8.57 -5.73
N THR A 411 -8.47 -8.96 -6.95
CA THR A 411 -9.12 -10.25 -7.21
C THR A 411 -8.13 -11.41 -7.24
N GLU A 412 -6.83 -11.11 -7.27
CA GLU A 412 -5.71 -12.04 -7.22
C GLU A 412 -4.89 -11.74 -5.96
N SER A 413 -5.43 -12.14 -4.81
CA SER A 413 -4.62 -12.17 -3.59
C SER A 413 -3.71 -13.39 -3.63
N ASP A 414 -2.44 -13.20 -3.29
CA ASP A 414 -1.45 -14.26 -3.17
C ASP A 414 -1.95 -15.37 -2.20
N GLU A 415 -1.53 -16.62 -2.44
CA GLU A 415 -1.89 -17.77 -1.60
C GLU A 415 -1.44 -17.55 -0.15
N TYR A 416 -0.29 -16.89 0.05
CA TYR A 416 0.18 -16.50 1.38
C TYR A 416 -0.77 -15.48 2.05
N VAL A 417 -1.14 -14.42 1.34
CA VAL A 417 -2.06 -13.39 1.84
C VAL A 417 -3.42 -14.00 2.21
N LEU A 418 -3.92 -14.93 1.39
CA LEU A 418 -5.16 -15.66 1.67
C LEU A 418 -5.03 -16.57 2.89
N ALA A 419 -3.89 -17.22 3.09
CA ALA A 419 -3.62 -18.03 4.27
C ALA A 419 -3.59 -17.17 5.55
N VAL A 420 -2.86 -16.05 5.54
CA VAL A 420 -2.85 -15.08 6.66
C VAL A 420 -4.26 -14.60 6.95
N ARG A 421 -5.05 -14.25 5.92
CA ARG A 421 -6.45 -13.84 6.07
C ARG A 421 -7.35 -14.94 6.64
N CYS A 422 -7.11 -16.21 6.31
CA CYS A 422 -7.82 -17.33 6.93
C CYS A 422 -7.52 -17.44 8.43
N VAL A 423 -6.24 -17.31 8.82
CA VAL A 423 -5.83 -17.27 10.23
C VAL A 423 -6.51 -16.10 10.94
N LEU A 424 -6.50 -14.91 10.32
CA LEU A 424 -7.15 -13.72 10.84
C LEU A 424 -8.65 -13.90 11.00
N CYS A 425 -9.35 -14.52 10.05
CA CYS A 425 -10.78 -14.83 10.22
C CYS A 425 -11.03 -15.76 11.40
N GLY A 426 -10.13 -16.72 11.68
CA GLY A 426 -10.17 -17.55 12.88
C GLY A 426 -9.97 -16.73 14.15
N LEU A 427 -8.95 -15.86 14.18
CA LEU A 427 -8.69 -14.94 15.30
C LEU A 427 -9.86 -14.00 15.54
N ILE A 428 -10.46 -13.45 14.49
CA ILE A 428 -11.63 -12.57 14.57
C ILE A 428 -12.86 -13.34 15.05
N SER A 429 -13.01 -14.62 14.70
CA SER A 429 -14.05 -15.46 15.29
C SER A 429 -13.88 -15.59 16.80
N LEU A 430 -12.64 -15.77 17.29
CA LEU A 430 -12.36 -15.79 18.74
C LEU A 430 -12.69 -14.44 19.38
N ILE A 431 -12.29 -13.33 18.75
CA ILE A 431 -12.62 -11.98 19.19
C ILE A 431 -14.14 -11.78 19.26
N LEU A 432 -14.89 -12.13 18.21
CA LEU A 432 -16.34 -11.99 18.19
C LEU A 432 -17.02 -12.85 19.25
N CYS A 433 -16.50 -14.04 19.57
CA CYS A 433 -16.96 -14.83 20.72
C CYS A 433 -16.70 -14.12 22.06
N CYS A 434 -15.64 -13.32 22.19
CA CYS A 434 -15.43 -12.49 23.37
C CYS A 434 -16.41 -11.30 23.43
N PHE A 435 -16.78 -10.71 22.29
CA PHE A 435 -17.76 -9.60 22.23
C PHE A 435 -19.22 -10.05 22.39
N TYR A 436 -19.52 -11.30 22.02
CA TYR A 436 -20.85 -11.91 22.10
C TYR A 436 -20.73 -13.32 22.72
N PRO A 437 -20.68 -13.42 24.06
CA PRO A 437 -20.57 -14.70 24.77
C PRO A 437 -21.82 -15.58 24.66
#